data_AF-B0X2K3-F1
#
_entry.id   AF-B0X2K3-F1
#
_cell.length_a   1.000
_cell.length_b   1.000
_cell.length_c   1.000
_cell.angle_alpha   90.00
_cell.angle_beta   90.00
_cell.angle_gamma   90.00
#
_symmetry.space_group_name_H-M   'P 1'
#
loop_
_entity.id
_entity.type
_entity.pdbx_description
1 polymer ?
#
loop_
_entity_poly.entity_id
_entity_poly.type
_entity_poly.pdbx_seq_one_letter_code
_entity_poly.pdbx_strand_id
1 'polypeptide(L)'
;MSAKILSVAMVVACFGAIAAQQYYQQGHHEEEHHASAHYEYAYDVHDDHTGDVHGQKESRKDHTTQGEYYLIDADGHKRTVTYHVDGKSGFIAQVHREPIKGYQAPQPQVHKVLAVPVQKAYYHH
;
A
#
# COMPACT_ATOMS: atom_id res chain seq x y z
N MET A 1 -17.71 -69.21 4.66
CA MET A 1 -17.62 -67.92 5.37
C MET A 1 -16.57 -67.07 4.67
N SER A 2 -16.72 -65.84 4.19
CA SER A 2 -17.86 -65.00 3.81
C SER A 2 -17.20 -63.72 3.24
N ALA A 3 -16.88 -63.71 1.94
CA ALA A 3 -16.29 -62.52 1.28
C ALA A 3 -17.25 -61.31 1.27
N LYS A 4 -18.51 -61.51 1.65
CA LYS A 4 -19.51 -60.45 1.85
C LYS A 4 -19.29 -59.66 3.15
N ILE A 5 -18.64 -60.24 4.18
CA ILE A 5 -18.41 -59.55 5.47
C ILE A 5 -17.21 -58.60 5.39
N LEU A 6 -16.18 -58.91 4.60
CA LEU A 6 -15.04 -57.99 4.40
C LEU A 6 -15.43 -56.72 3.62
N SER A 7 -16.32 -56.82 2.64
CA SER A 7 -16.80 -55.62 1.91
C SER A 7 -17.69 -54.71 2.76
N VAL A 8 -18.49 -55.26 3.68
CA VAL A 8 -19.35 -54.45 4.56
C VAL A 8 -18.51 -53.70 5.61
N ALA A 9 -17.47 -54.32 6.18
CA ALA A 9 -16.59 -53.68 7.15
C ALA A 9 -15.79 -52.50 6.54
N MET A 10 -15.33 -52.63 5.29
CA MET A 10 -14.58 -51.57 4.61
C MET A 10 -15.49 -50.40 4.22
N VAL A 11 -16.74 -50.66 3.82
CA VAL A 11 -17.72 -49.62 3.47
C VAL A 11 -18.15 -48.82 4.72
N VAL A 12 -18.35 -49.47 5.87
CA VAL A 12 -18.67 -48.78 7.15
C VAL A 12 -17.50 -47.90 7.62
N ALA A 13 -16.25 -48.37 7.48
CA ALA A 13 -15.07 -47.57 7.82
C ALA A 13 -14.90 -46.34 6.91
N CYS A 14 -15.20 -46.46 5.60
CA CYS A 14 -15.15 -45.34 4.67
C CYS A 14 -16.23 -44.28 4.97
N PHE A 15 -17.46 -44.69 5.33
CA PHE A 15 -18.51 -43.73 5.72
C PHE A 15 -18.18 -43.00 7.02
N GLY A 16 -17.57 -43.68 8.02
CA GLY A 16 -17.13 -43.04 9.26
C GLY A 16 -15.99 -42.02 9.05
N ALA A 17 -15.04 -42.31 8.17
CA ALA A 17 -13.96 -41.39 7.81
C ALA A 17 -14.47 -40.17 7.01
N ILE A 18 -15.44 -40.36 6.11
CA ILE A 18 -16.10 -39.26 5.39
C ILE A 18 -16.91 -38.39 6.37
N ALA A 19 -17.66 -39.00 7.30
CA ALA A 19 -18.40 -38.27 8.31
C ALA A 19 -17.49 -37.46 9.26
N ALA A 20 -16.35 -38.03 9.67
CA ALA A 20 -15.35 -37.32 10.46
C ALA A 20 -14.72 -36.17 9.66
N GLN A 21 -14.37 -36.37 8.38
CA GLN A 21 -13.84 -35.31 7.53
C GLN A 21 -14.85 -34.18 7.30
N GLN A 22 -16.14 -34.51 7.18
CA GLN A 22 -17.22 -33.53 7.04
C GLN A 22 -17.46 -32.76 8.36
N TYR A 23 -17.23 -33.39 9.52
CA TYR A 23 -17.28 -32.75 10.84
C TYR A 23 -16.09 -31.79 11.07
N TYR A 24 -14.87 -32.18 10.62
CA TYR A 24 -13.68 -31.31 10.68
C TYR A 24 -13.74 -30.12 9.70
N GLN A 25 -14.43 -30.25 8.56
CA GLN A 25 -14.71 -29.14 7.64
C GLN A 25 -15.70 -28.12 8.23
N GLN A 26 -16.44 -28.51 9.27
CA GLN A 26 -17.32 -27.62 10.04
C GLN A 26 -16.54 -26.87 11.13
N GLY A 27 -15.25 -26.60 10.89
CA GLY A 27 -14.45 -25.70 11.71
C GLY A 27 -15.08 -24.31 11.68
N HIS A 28 -15.52 -23.87 12.86
CA HIS A 28 -15.92 -22.51 13.22
C HIS A 28 -15.69 -21.47 12.12
N HIS A 29 -16.72 -21.20 11.32
CA HIS A 29 -16.84 -19.91 10.66
C HIS A 29 -17.12 -18.91 11.78
N GLU A 30 -16.07 -18.39 12.39
CA GLU A 30 -16.15 -17.08 13.03
C GLU A 30 -16.49 -16.12 11.88
N GLU A 31 -17.74 -15.68 11.81
CA GLU A 31 -18.09 -14.51 10.99
C GLU A 31 -17.33 -13.33 11.59
N GLU A 32 -16.08 -13.15 11.17
CA GLU A 32 -15.37 -11.89 11.38
C GLU A 32 -16.20 -10.83 10.65
N HIS A 33 -17.00 -10.10 11.43
CA HIS A 33 -17.68 -8.89 11.00
C HIS A 33 -16.59 -7.83 10.71
N HIS A 34 -15.93 -7.95 9.56
CA HIS A 34 -15.12 -6.87 9.01
C HIS A 34 -16.08 -5.78 8.58
N ALA A 35 -16.11 -4.69 9.34
CA ALA A 35 -16.76 -3.47 8.87
C ALA A 35 -16.18 -3.10 7.49
N SER A 36 -17.03 -2.66 6.58
CA SER A 36 -16.55 -2.24 5.28
C SER A 36 -15.57 -1.06 5.42
N ALA A 37 -14.56 -1.05 4.56
CA ALA A 37 -13.51 -0.04 4.64
C ALA A 37 -14.08 1.34 4.27
N HIS A 38 -13.98 2.28 5.22
CA HIS A 38 -14.38 3.67 5.04
C HIS A 38 -13.29 4.59 5.58
N TYR A 39 -12.71 5.40 4.69
CA TYR A 39 -11.75 6.42 5.07
C TYR A 39 -11.71 7.56 4.07
N GLU A 40 -11.19 8.69 4.53
CA GLU A 40 -10.82 9.83 3.71
C GLU A 40 -9.57 10.47 4.32
N TYR A 41 -8.59 10.78 3.48
CA TYR A 41 -7.40 11.53 3.91
C TYR A 41 -6.93 12.46 2.80
N ALA A 42 -6.21 13.50 3.20
CA ALA A 42 -5.49 14.37 2.30
C ALA A 42 -4.25 14.92 2.98
N TYR A 43 -3.22 15.20 2.19
CA TYR A 43 -2.04 15.92 2.62
C TYR A 43 -1.51 16.78 1.47
N ASP A 44 -0.76 17.81 1.83
CA ASP A 44 -0.18 18.77 0.90
C ASP A 44 1.19 19.20 1.43
N VAL A 45 2.20 19.19 0.56
CA VAL A 45 3.57 19.60 0.86
C VAL A 45 3.93 20.72 -0.09
N HIS A 46 4.38 21.83 0.48
CA HIS A 46 4.91 22.98 -0.24
C HIS A 46 6.14 23.48 0.51
N ASP A 47 7.31 23.03 0.09
CA ASP A 47 8.59 23.42 0.67
C ASP A 47 9.40 24.25 -0.33
N ASP A 48 9.38 25.57 -0.16
CA ASP A 48 10.14 26.51 -0.98
C ASP A 48 11.67 26.34 -0.86
N HIS A 49 12.15 25.76 0.24
CA HIS A 49 13.59 25.59 0.47
C HIS A 49 14.15 24.45 -0.38
N THR A 50 13.44 23.32 -0.45
CA THR A 50 13.82 22.16 -1.25
C THR A 50 13.18 22.16 -2.65
N GLY A 51 12.13 22.96 -2.85
CA GLY A 51 11.25 22.98 -4.01
C GLY A 51 10.33 21.76 -4.13
N ASP A 52 10.16 21.02 -3.03
CA ASP A 52 9.26 19.89 -3.00
C ASP A 52 7.79 20.38 -2.94
N VAL A 53 7.05 20.08 -3.99
CA VAL A 53 5.64 20.44 -4.12
C VAL A 53 4.87 19.21 -4.60
N HIS A 54 4.14 18.58 -3.69
CA HIS A 54 3.35 17.40 -3.97
C HIS A 54 2.21 17.26 -2.96
N GLY A 55 1.18 16.49 -3.33
CA GLY A 55 0.06 16.25 -2.44
C GLY A 55 -0.82 15.11 -2.92
N GLN A 56 -1.66 14.63 -2.00
CA GLN A 56 -2.58 13.53 -2.27
C GLN A 56 -3.91 13.78 -1.57
N LYS A 57 -4.98 13.29 -2.19
CA LYS A 57 -6.26 13.04 -1.52
C LYS A 57 -6.79 11.69 -1.97
N GLU A 58 -7.35 10.94 -1.04
CA GLU A 58 -7.99 9.66 -1.34
C GLU A 58 -9.18 9.44 -0.41
N SER A 59 -10.24 8.86 -0.98
CA SER A 59 -11.35 8.33 -0.21
C SER A 59 -11.65 6.91 -0.64
N ARG A 60 -12.06 6.11 0.35
CA ARG A 60 -12.57 4.77 0.14
C ARG A 60 -13.91 4.61 0.81
N LYS A 61 -14.84 4.02 0.07
CA LYS A 61 -16.12 3.58 0.57
C LYS A 61 -16.37 2.16 0.07
N ASP A 62 -16.43 1.21 1.00
CA ASP A 62 -16.65 -0.21 0.70
C ASP A 62 -15.60 -0.76 -0.28
N HIS A 63 -16.01 -0.95 -1.53
CA HIS A 63 -15.21 -1.49 -2.63
C HIS A 63 -14.76 -0.42 -3.62
N THR A 64 -15.14 0.83 -3.41
CA THR A 64 -14.77 1.96 -4.28
C THR A 64 -13.66 2.76 -3.61
N THR A 65 -12.54 2.94 -4.30
CA THR A 65 -11.46 3.84 -3.89
C THR A 65 -11.24 4.85 -5.01
N GLN A 66 -11.08 6.12 -4.67
CA GLN A 66 -10.78 7.16 -5.64
C GLN A 66 -9.84 8.18 -5.03
N GLY A 67 -8.98 8.76 -5.84
CA GLY A 67 -8.04 9.74 -5.36
C GLY A 67 -7.34 10.50 -6.46
N GLU A 68 -6.52 11.42 -6.02
CA GLU A 68 -5.66 12.24 -6.86
C GLU A 68 -4.31 12.39 -6.15
N TYR A 69 -3.24 12.20 -6.90
CA TYR A 69 -1.88 12.56 -6.48
C TYR A 69 -1.31 13.59 -7.46
N TYR A 70 -0.59 14.58 -6.96
CA TYR A 70 0.13 15.51 -7.82
C TYR A 70 1.56 15.73 -7.33
N LEU A 71 2.46 16.06 -8.26
CA LEU A 71 3.79 16.56 -7.97
C LEU A 71 4.29 17.50 -9.06
N ILE A 72 5.26 18.35 -8.72
CA ILE A 72 6.07 19.09 -9.69
C ILE A 72 7.32 18.27 -10.03
N ASP A 73 7.44 17.83 -11.28
CA ASP A 73 8.62 17.16 -11.81
C ASP A 73 9.80 18.15 -11.91
N ALA A 74 11.03 17.63 -11.86
CA ALA A 74 12.26 18.44 -11.93
C ALA A 74 12.45 19.22 -13.25
N ASP A 75 11.72 18.85 -14.31
CA ASP A 75 11.69 19.57 -15.58
C ASP A 75 10.60 20.66 -15.63
N GLY A 76 9.99 20.97 -14.48
CA GLY A 76 9.00 22.03 -14.32
C GLY A 76 7.61 21.67 -14.81
N HIS A 77 7.26 20.39 -14.91
CA HIS A 77 5.89 19.97 -15.21
C HIS A 77 5.12 19.61 -13.96
N LYS A 78 3.86 20.04 -13.87
CA LYS A 78 2.92 19.45 -12.92
C LYS A 78 2.40 18.15 -13.52
N ARG A 79 2.56 17.05 -12.80
CA ARG A 79 1.91 15.77 -13.11
C ARG A 79 0.81 15.53 -12.08
N THR A 80 -0.41 15.33 -12.56
CA THR A 80 -1.57 14.96 -11.76
C THR A 80 -2.03 13.58 -12.19
N VAL A 81 -2.17 12.67 -11.24
CA VAL A 81 -2.69 11.32 -11.45
C VAL A 81 -4.03 11.23 -10.74
N THR A 82 -5.12 11.14 -11.51
CA THR A 82 -6.45 10.85 -10.97
C THR A 82 -6.70 9.36 -11.13
N TYR A 83 -7.13 8.69 -10.06
CA TYR A 83 -7.29 7.25 -10.08
C TYR A 83 -8.58 6.79 -9.40
N HIS A 84 -9.06 5.61 -9.81
CA HIS A 84 -10.18 4.94 -9.17
C HIS A 84 -10.06 3.41 -9.25
N VAL A 85 -10.73 2.76 -8.31
CA VAL A 85 -10.95 1.32 -8.22
C VAL A 85 -12.42 1.11 -7.86
N ASP A 86 -13.12 0.26 -8.59
CA ASP A 86 -14.48 -0.18 -8.29
C ASP A 86 -14.54 -1.71 -8.24
N GLY A 87 -14.59 -2.26 -7.02
CA GLY A 87 -14.66 -3.70 -6.79
C GLY A 87 -13.47 -4.44 -7.40
N LYS A 88 -13.72 -5.11 -8.52
CA LYS A 88 -12.73 -5.94 -9.23
C LYS A 88 -12.18 -5.26 -10.49
N SER A 89 -12.42 -3.95 -10.68
CA SER A 89 -11.92 -3.21 -11.85
C SER A 89 -10.39 -3.21 -11.98
N GLY A 90 -9.67 -3.43 -10.88
CA GLY A 90 -8.26 -3.10 -10.79
C GLY A 90 -8.03 -1.59 -10.69
N PHE A 91 -6.75 -1.19 -10.68
CA PHE A 91 -6.35 0.22 -10.61
C PHE A 91 -6.44 0.89 -11.98
N ILE A 92 -7.28 1.92 -12.09
CA ILE A 92 -7.45 2.71 -13.31
C ILE A 92 -6.98 4.13 -13.03
N ALA A 93 -6.00 4.60 -13.79
CA ALA A 93 -5.42 5.93 -13.62
C ALA A 93 -5.45 6.74 -14.92
N GLN A 94 -5.67 8.04 -14.78
CA GLN A 94 -5.52 9.05 -15.81
C GLN A 94 -4.41 10.00 -15.38
N VAL A 95 -3.41 10.19 -16.23
CA VAL A 95 -2.28 11.05 -15.95
C VAL A 95 -2.38 12.29 -16.83
N HIS A 96 -2.51 13.44 -16.19
CA HIS A 96 -2.38 14.74 -16.84
C HIS A 96 -1.01 15.33 -16.51
N ARG A 97 -0.33 15.90 -17.50
CA ARG A 97 0.98 16.50 -17.33
C ARG A 97 1.06 17.80 -18.12
N GLU A 98 1.43 18.88 -17.45
CA GLU A 98 1.46 20.21 -18.04
C GLU A 98 2.68 21.03 -17.57
N PRO A 99 3.29 21.85 -18.44
CA PRO A 99 4.41 22.69 -18.05
C PRO A 99 3.93 23.83 -17.13
N ILE A 100 4.69 24.10 -16.07
CA ILE A 100 4.48 25.24 -15.18
C ILE A 100 5.26 26.44 -15.74
N LYS A 101 4.53 27.52 -16.05
CA LYS A 101 5.15 28.76 -16.51
C LYS A 101 5.98 29.39 -15.40
N GLY A 102 7.23 29.72 -15.71
CA GLY A 102 8.13 30.37 -14.76
C GLY A 102 8.69 29.41 -13.70
N TYR A 103 8.61 28.10 -13.92
CA TYR A 103 9.29 27.15 -13.04
C TYR A 103 10.79 27.44 -12.99
N GLN A 104 11.31 27.52 -11.77
CA GLN A 104 12.72 27.72 -11.51
C GLN A 104 13.17 26.61 -10.58
N ALA A 105 14.08 25.76 -11.08
CA ALA A 105 14.59 24.65 -10.29
C ALA A 105 15.25 25.18 -9.01
N PRO A 106 15.04 24.52 -7.85
CA PRO A 106 15.68 24.90 -6.60
C PRO A 106 17.19 24.92 -6.78
N GLN A 107 17.84 26.01 -6.36
CA GLN A 107 19.30 26.05 -6.38
C GLN A 107 19.84 25.21 -5.21
N PRO A 108 20.83 24.33 -5.45
CA PRO A 108 21.49 23.62 -4.36
C PRO A 108 22.03 24.63 -3.35
N GLN A 109 21.52 24.59 -2.12
CA GLN A 109 22.05 25.37 -1.02
C GLN A 109 23.41 24.77 -0.66
N VAL A 110 24.50 25.35 -1.19
CA VAL A 110 25.86 24.90 -0.85
C VAL A 110 26.15 25.34 0.57
N HIS A 111 25.92 24.44 1.53
CA HIS A 111 26.42 24.62 2.89
C HIS A 111 27.94 24.55 2.81
N LYS A 112 28.60 25.73 2.84
CA LYS A 112 30.04 25.81 2.99
C LYS A 112 30.40 25.16 4.32
N VAL A 113 30.87 23.92 4.29
CA VAL A 113 31.51 23.31 5.46
C VAL A 113 32.78 24.12 5.71
N LEU A 114 32.71 25.06 6.66
CA LEU A 114 33.89 25.70 7.18
C LEU A 114 34.72 24.59 7.83
N ALA A 115 35.85 24.25 7.22
CA ALA A 115 36.82 23.37 7.83
C ALA A 115 37.25 24.00 9.15
N VAL A 116 36.74 23.50 10.27
CA VAL A 116 37.23 23.90 11.58
C VAL A 116 38.62 23.27 11.71
N PRO A 117 39.69 24.07 11.89
CA PRO A 117 41.02 23.51 12.09
C PRO A 117 40.99 22.67 13.37
N VAL A 118 41.36 21.39 13.25
CA VAL A 118 41.56 20.50 14.40
C VAL A 118 42.68 21.10 15.25
N GLN A 119 42.34 21.60 16.43
CA GLN A 119 43.35 21.95 17.44
C GLN A 119 44.03 20.66 17.89
N LYS A 120 45.29 20.45 17.49
CA LYS A 120 46.13 19.42 18.11
C LYS A 120 46.36 19.82 19.56
N ALA A 121 45.73 19.11 20.49
CA ALA A 121 46.12 19.14 21.89
C ALA A 121 47.51 18.52 22.01
N TYR A 122 48.52 19.33 22.29
CA TYR A 122 49.81 18.83 22.74
C TYR A 122 49.65 18.41 24.19
N TYR A 123 49.69 17.09 24.43
CA TYR A 123 49.92 16.59 25.78
C TYR A 123 51.36 16.91 26.15
N HIS A 124 51.55 17.76 27.15
CA HIS A 124 52.79 17.83 27.90
C HIS A 124 52.66 16.90 29.11
N HIS A 125 53.62 15.97 29.18
CA HIS A 125 53.96 15.02 30.25
C HIS A 125 53.22 13.67 30.29
#